data_AF-A0A957ZX27-F1
#
_entry.id   AF-A0A957ZX27-F1
#
_cell.length_a   1.000
_cell.length_b   1.000
_cell.length_c   1.000
_cell.angle_alpha   90.00
_cell.angle_beta   90.00
_cell.angle_gamma   90.00
#
_symmetry.space_group_name_H-M   'P 1'
#
loop_
_entity.id
_entity.type
_entity.pdbx_description
1 polymer ?
#
loop_
_entity_poly.entity_id
_entity_poly.type
_entity_poly.pdbx_seq_one_letter_code
_entity_poly.pdbx_strand_id
1 'polypeptide(L)' 'MPVFSPRRYQPPYYPVHRDGAAMRAFTAMERSIKGVLFGCRMCGNCILQETAFVCPMTCPMGLRNG' A
#
# COMPACT_ATOMS: atom_id res chain seq x y z
N MET A 1 -9.61 0.54 -8.09
CA MET A 1 -9.64 -0.59 -7.12
C MET A 1 -9.94 -1.83 -7.92
N PRO A 2 -9.09 -2.86 -7.93
CA PRO A 2 -9.41 -4.08 -8.68
C PRO A 2 -10.65 -4.70 -8.03
N VAL A 3 -11.68 -4.96 -8.84
CA VAL A 3 -12.99 -5.51 -8.44
C VAL A 3 -12.84 -6.85 -7.70
N PHE A 4 -11.73 -7.56 -7.94
CA PHE A 4 -11.40 -8.85 -7.32
C PHE A 4 -10.46 -8.75 -6.10
N SER A 5 -10.11 -7.54 -5.64
CA SER A 5 -9.24 -7.42 -4.48
C SER A 5 -10.01 -7.64 -3.17
N PRO A 6 -9.50 -8.47 -2.23
CA PRO A 6 -10.16 -8.71 -0.95
C PRO A 6 -10.35 -7.42 -0.16
N ARG A 7 -11.31 -7.44 0.78
CA ARG A 7 -11.58 -6.30 1.68
C ARG A 7 -10.31 -5.88 2.40
N ARG A 8 -10.20 -4.58 2.67
CA ARG A 8 -9.03 -3.97 3.33
C ARG A 8 -8.99 -4.45 4.77
N TYR A 9 -8.13 -5.41 5.09
CA TYR A 9 -7.96 -5.87 6.49
C TYR A 9 -7.15 -4.86 7.32
N GLN A 10 -6.07 -4.30 6.75
CA GLN A 10 -5.19 -3.35 7.45
C GLN A 10 -5.57 -1.89 7.15
N PRO A 11 -5.64 -1.02 8.18
CA PRO A 11 -5.73 0.42 7.96
C PRO A 11 -4.47 0.97 7.27
N PRO A 12 -4.59 2.08 6.51
CA PRO A 12 -3.43 2.77 5.97
C PRO A 12 -2.55 3.31 7.10
N TYR A 13 -1.23 3.21 6.93
CA TYR A 13 -0.24 3.73 7.85
C TYR A 13 -0.31 5.27 7.89
N TYR A 14 -0.24 5.82 9.11
CA TYR A 14 -0.13 7.25 9.35
C TYR A 14 1.27 7.56 9.91
N PRO A 15 2.00 8.52 9.33
CA PRO A 15 3.32 8.90 9.83
C PRO A 15 3.22 9.54 11.22
N VAL A 16 4.08 9.10 12.15
CA VAL A 16 4.16 9.66 13.51
C VAL A 16 4.78 11.06 13.49
N HIS A 17 5.72 11.31 12.57
CA HIS A 17 6.36 12.60 12.40
C HIS A 17 5.62 13.45 11.36
N ARG A 18 5.56 14.76 11.59
CA ARG A 18 4.86 15.69 10.72
C ARG A 18 5.70 15.99 9.49
N ASP A 19 5.39 15.29 8.41
CA ASP A 19 5.99 15.50 7.10
C ASP A 19 5.70 16.91 6.56
N GLY A 20 6.72 17.51 5.94
CA GLY A 20 6.58 18.78 5.21
C GLY A 20 5.61 18.66 4.04
N ALA A 21 5.13 19.79 3.52
CA ALA A 21 4.12 19.82 2.45
C ALA A 21 4.54 19.02 1.20
N ALA A 22 5.84 19.05 0.85
CA ALA A 22 6.39 18.28 -0.27
C ALA A 22 6.24 16.76 -0.07
N MET A 23 6.54 16.26 1.14
CA MET A 23 6.47 14.83 1.45
C MET A 23 5.01 14.34 1.55
N ARG A 24 4.08 15.21 1.96
CA ARG A 24 2.63 14.94 1.89
C ARG A 24 2.13 14.80 0.45
N ALA A 25 2.59 15.65 -0.46
CA ALA A 25 2.25 15.55 -1.87
C ALA A 25 2.84 14.25 -2.46
N PHE A 26 4.09 13.93 -2.12
CA PHE A 26 4.73 12.69 -2.55
C PHE A 26 3.98 11.44 -2.07
N THR A 27 3.61 11.37 -0.79
CA THR A 27 2.84 10.25 -0.23
C THR A 27 1.44 10.13 -0.83
N ALA A 28 0.77 11.25 -1.13
CA ALA A 28 -0.50 11.22 -1.83
C ALA A 28 -0.37 10.65 -3.25
N MET A 29 0.68 11.05 -3.97
CA MET A 29 1.00 10.57 -5.31
C MET A 29 1.41 9.09 -5.31
N GLU A 30 2.22 8.66 -4.34
CA GLU A 30 2.58 7.25 -4.18
C GLU A 30 1.33 6.40 -3.92
N ARG A 31 0.43 6.87 -3.04
CA ARG A 31 -0.82 6.16 -2.71
C ARG A 31 -1.72 5.99 -3.94
N SER A 32 -1.84 7.02 -4.79
CA SER A 32 -2.70 6.96 -5.98
C SER A 32 -2.09 6.06 -7.04
N ILE A 33 -0.84 6.27 -7.41
CA ILE A 33 -0.15 5.50 -8.46
C ILE A 33 -0.07 4.03 -8.07
N LYS A 34 0.49 3.75 -6.88
CA LYS A 34 0.71 2.38 -6.40
C LYS A 34 -0.60 1.67 -6.04
N GLY A 35 -1.62 2.43 -5.62
CA GLY A 35 -2.95 1.93 -5.33
C GLY A 35 -3.73 1.52 -6.59
N VAL A 36 -3.57 2.26 -7.69
CA VAL A 36 -4.22 1.96 -8.98
C VAL A 36 -3.49 0.84 -9.72
N LEU A 37 -2.16 0.92 -9.83
CA LEU A 37 -1.37 -0.04 -10.60
C LEU A 37 -1.21 -1.40 -9.90
N PHE A 38 -0.90 -1.39 -8.61
CA PHE A 38 -0.48 -2.59 -7.88
C PHE A 38 -1.42 -2.99 -6.74
N GLY A 39 -2.51 -2.23 -6.53
CA GLY A 39 -3.43 -2.46 -5.42
C GLY A 39 -2.81 -2.22 -4.04
N CYS A 40 -1.74 -1.41 -3.95
CA CYS A 40 -1.04 -1.17 -2.70
C CYS A 40 -1.93 -0.47 -1.65
N ARG A 41 -1.77 -0.88 -0.39
CA ARG A 41 -2.63 -0.43 0.72
C ARG A 41 -1.97 0.52 1.71
N MET A 42 -0.77 1.03 1.38
CA MET A 42 0.01 1.96 2.21
C MET A 42 0.21 1.41 3.63
N CYS A 43 0.93 0.30 3.74
CA CYS A 43 1.04 -0.44 4.99
C CYS A 43 2.22 -0.06 5.88
N GLY A 44 2.99 0.95 5.49
CA GLY A 44 4.18 1.42 6.21
C GLY A 44 5.46 0.66 5.91
N ASN A 45 5.39 -0.51 5.25
CA ASN A 45 6.56 -1.25 4.75
C ASN A 45 6.42 -1.48 3.24
N CYS A 46 7.42 -1.05 2.46
CA CYS A 46 7.42 -1.17 1.00
C CYS A 46 8.22 -2.41 0.57
N ILE A 47 7.51 -3.48 0.20
CA ILE A 47 8.10 -4.75 -0.27
C ILE A 47 7.72 -5.07 -1.72
N LEU A 48 7.31 -4.06 -2.49
CA LEU A 48 6.74 -4.27 -3.83
C LEU A 48 7.77 -4.82 -4.83
N GLN A 49 9.04 -4.45 -4.67
CA GLN A 49 10.11 -4.92 -5.55
C GLN A 49 10.40 -6.42 -5.34
N GLU A 50 10.31 -6.88 -4.09
CA GLU A 50 10.56 -8.28 -3.70
C GLU A 50 9.40 -9.19 -4.11
N THR A 51 8.17 -8.66 -4.17
CA THR A 51 6.95 -9.41 -4.49
C THR A 51 6.52 -9.27 -5.96
N ALA A 52 7.47 -9.01 -6.88
CA ALA A 52 7.22 -8.85 -8.30
C ALA A 52 6.09 -7.84 -8.63
N PHE A 53 6.07 -6.72 -7.90
CA PHE A 53 5.08 -5.65 -7.99
C PHE A 53 3.64 -6.03 -7.65
N VAL A 54 3.44 -7.13 -6.92
CA VAL A 54 2.11 -7.56 -6.44
C VAL A 54 1.96 -7.25 -4.95
N CYS A 55 0.85 -6.63 -4.55
CA CYS A 55 0.59 -6.37 -3.14
C CYS A 55 0.23 -7.68 -2.40
N PRO A 56 0.95 -8.08 -1.33
CA PRO A 56 0.62 -9.32 -0.60
C PRO A 56 -0.74 -9.26 0.10
N MET A 57 -1.26 -8.05 0.34
CA MET A 57 -2.58 -7.83 0.93
C MET A 57 -3.74 -8.12 -0.04
N THR A 58 -3.45 -8.32 -1.33
CA THR A 58 -4.45 -8.77 -2.31
C THR A 58 -4.41 -10.28 -2.51
N CYS A 59 -3.42 -10.99 -1.94
CA CYS A 59 -3.34 -12.44 -2.00
C CYS A 59 -4.37 -13.07 -1.04
N PRO A 60 -5.15 -14.09 -1.47
CA PRO A 60 -6.13 -14.76 -0.62
C PRO A 60 -5.51 -15.44 0.61
N MET A 61 -4.22 -15.81 0.52
CA MET A 61 -3.48 -16.42 1.63
C MET A 61 -3.01 -15.40 2.69
N GLY A 62 -3.08 -14.10 2.42
CA GLY A 62 -2.69 -13.09 3.39
C GLY A 62 -1.23 -13.21 3.86
N LEU A 63 -0.29 -13.40 2.92
CA LEU A 63 1.16 -13.66 3.09
C LEU A 63 1.95 -12.68 3.98
N ARG A 64 1.30 -11.67 4.58
CA ARG A 64 1.90 -10.74 5.54
C ARG A 64 1.60 -11.06 7.00
N ASN A 65 0.65 -11.96 7.26
CA ASN A 65 0.48 -12.57 8.57
C ASN A 65 1.30 -13.86 8.50
N GLY A 66 2.51 -13.84 9.05
CA GLY A 66 3.26 -15.08 9.29
C GLY A 66 2.46 -16.03 10.17
#